data_AF-A0A6D2I1J2-F1
#
_entry.id   AF-A0A6D2I1J2-F1
#
_cell.length_a   1.000
_cell.length_b   1.000
_cell.length_c   1.000
_cell.angle_alpha   90.00
_cell.angle_beta   90.00
_cell.angle_gamma   90.00
#
_symmetry.space_group_name_H-M   'P 1'
#
loop_
_entity.id
_entity.type
_entity.pdbx_description
1 polymer ?
#
loop_
_entity_poly.entity_id
_entity_poly.type
_entity_poly.pdbx_seq_one_letter_code
_entity_poly.pdbx_strand_id
1 'polypeptide(L)'
;MAETLLEPSLVGEIDTSAPFESVREAASRFGGFGFWKPSSLTILEASQNDVDESDMVEKASELEKELIAKEEETLKVLKSLESTKAIVEELKSKLQRKEEKENLDMNVLNELNQAKTNLCKTTEDLAAIRESVELLNKRLEQERAALEKTRERLNSENAAEISKEIQRLSYEAMEFSRTGEDARFAVDRAVAEIEQTRSKIRAAEMRLVAARKMKEAARAAEAVAIAEIKAVTRRRRRRRGDGEEETLQEEILERIEETAREIRSSRRTLEEGLEKVNNVKMEEETRHGKWEWSEKRKRSSSSSYKAKYKNRRETLLMDVNGLNLMMNGNGTSSSVAVLKPTMSIGQILSRKLLLADESAMMMNGRVSLGQILGKTNYGNGEGKEKEKRFNGKRKRFGLAKLSVMLNKESKNKNKKKKIALNLK
;
A
#
# COMPACT_ATOMS: atom_id res chain seq x y z
N MET A 1 -47.05 103.28 -49.73
CA MET A 1 -47.86 102.66 -50.82
C MET A 1 -48.09 101.23 -50.39
N ALA A 2 -49.28 100.75 -50.04
CA ALA A 2 -50.61 101.05 -50.58
C ALA A 2 -51.71 100.97 -49.49
N GLU A 3 -52.78 101.74 -49.71
CA GLU A 3 -54.10 101.66 -49.07
C GLU A 3 -54.97 100.53 -49.65
N THR A 4 -55.89 99.99 -48.86
CA THR A 4 -57.27 99.50 -49.20
C THR A 4 -58.03 99.23 -47.88
N LEU A 5 -58.90 100.12 -47.36
CA LEU A 5 -60.40 100.23 -47.45
C LEU A 5 -61.18 98.99 -46.90
N LEU A 6 -61.82 99.08 -45.70
CA LEU A 6 -63.29 99.23 -45.36
C LEU A 6 -64.17 98.01 -45.81
N GLU A 7 -65.09 97.35 -45.06
CA GLU A 7 -66.02 97.66 -43.95
C GLU A 7 -66.71 96.31 -43.47
N PRO A 8 -67.67 96.28 -42.49
CA PRO A 8 -67.75 95.32 -41.38
C PRO A 8 -68.73 94.13 -41.57
N SER A 9 -68.60 93.08 -40.75
CA SER A 9 -69.67 92.12 -40.51
C SER A 9 -69.91 91.86 -39.02
N LEU A 10 -71.19 91.97 -38.66
CA LEU A 10 -71.79 91.63 -37.38
C LEU A 10 -71.59 90.14 -37.09
N VAL A 11 -70.57 89.78 -36.31
CA VAL A 11 -70.44 88.44 -35.75
C VAL A 11 -70.95 88.51 -34.31
N GLY A 12 -72.08 87.87 -34.05
CA GLY A 12 -72.58 87.64 -32.69
C GLY A 12 -71.50 86.90 -31.89
N GLU A 13 -71.09 87.50 -30.79
CA GLU A 13 -70.11 86.93 -29.87
C GLU A 13 -70.69 85.64 -29.25
N ILE A 14 -70.15 84.49 -29.63
CA ILE A 14 -70.54 83.19 -29.07
C ILE A 14 -69.74 83.00 -27.79
N ASP A 15 -70.44 82.91 -26.64
CA ASP A 15 -69.81 82.63 -25.35
C ASP A 15 -69.25 81.20 -25.32
N THR A 16 -67.93 81.08 -25.32
CA THR A 16 -67.18 79.81 -25.17
C THR A 16 -66.65 79.60 -23.75
N SER A 17 -67.19 80.30 -22.74
CA SER A 17 -66.78 80.12 -21.35
C SER A 17 -67.12 78.72 -20.83
N ALA A 18 -66.43 78.31 -19.76
CA ALA A 18 -66.56 76.98 -19.18
C ALA A 18 -68.01 76.62 -18.77
N PRO A 19 -68.39 75.33 -18.76
CA PRO A 19 -69.72 74.88 -18.36
C PRO A 19 -70.07 75.37 -16.95
N PHE A 20 -71.34 75.76 -16.73
CA PHE A 20 -71.83 76.19 -15.42
C PHE A 20 -71.82 75.02 -14.41
N GLU A 21 -71.26 75.26 -13.23
CA GLU A 21 -71.12 74.25 -12.17
C GLU A 21 -72.40 74.12 -11.33
N SER A 22 -73.35 75.05 -11.51
CA SER A 22 -74.62 75.08 -10.78
C SER A 22 -75.76 75.69 -11.60
N VAL A 23 -76.98 75.16 -11.41
CA VAL A 23 -78.21 75.73 -11.98
C VAL A 23 -78.42 77.18 -11.53
N ARG A 24 -77.97 77.54 -10.31
CA ARG A 24 -78.01 78.92 -9.81
C ARG A 24 -77.08 79.85 -10.60
N GLU A 25 -75.92 79.34 -11.01
CA GLU A 25 -74.94 80.08 -11.82
C GLU A 25 -75.46 80.29 -13.25
N ALA A 26 -76.02 79.24 -13.86
CA ALA A 26 -76.67 79.32 -15.17
C ALA A 26 -77.83 80.34 -15.16
N ALA A 27 -78.70 80.28 -14.15
CA ALA A 27 -79.82 81.20 -14.03
C ALA A 27 -79.37 82.65 -13.79
N SER A 28 -78.23 82.88 -13.13
CA SER A 28 -77.68 84.23 -12.96
C SER A 28 -77.05 84.76 -14.25
N ARG A 29 -76.40 83.88 -15.05
CA ARG A 29 -75.79 84.24 -16.35
C ARG A 29 -76.82 84.57 -17.43
N PHE A 30 -77.97 83.89 -17.46
CA PHE A 30 -78.94 83.98 -18.56
C PHE A 30 -80.25 84.72 -18.22
N GLY A 31 -80.27 85.58 -17.19
CA GLY A 31 -81.38 86.53 -16.99
C GLY A 31 -82.29 86.31 -15.76
N GLY A 32 -81.85 85.54 -14.77
CA GLY A 32 -82.48 85.42 -13.45
C GLY A 32 -83.70 84.49 -13.39
N PHE A 33 -84.05 84.03 -12.17
CA PHE A 33 -85.23 83.20 -11.92
C PHE A 33 -86.52 84.02 -11.94
N GLY A 34 -87.36 83.83 -12.96
CA GLY A 34 -88.73 84.37 -13.03
C GLY A 34 -89.79 83.33 -12.68
N PHE A 35 -90.81 83.72 -11.91
CA PHE A 35 -91.91 82.85 -11.48
C PHE A 35 -93.02 82.84 -12.56
N TRP A 36 -93.22 81.72 -13.25
CA TRP A 36 -94.24 81.58 -14.30
C TRP A 36 -95.57 81.09 -13.72
N LYS A 37 -96.68 81.79 -13.99
CA LYS A 37 -98.06 81.38 -13.60
C LYS A 37 -98.76 80.75 -14.81
N PRO A 38 -99.17 79.47 -14.76
CA PRO A 38 -99.98 78.86 -15.82
C PRO A 38 -101.41 79.39 -15.78
N SER A 39 -101.91 79.89 -16.92
CA SER A 39 -103.34 80.15 -17.12
C SER A 39 -104.08 78.82 -17.20
N SER A 40 -104.97 78.56 -16.24
CA SER A 40 -105.88 77.41 -16.24
C SER A 40 -106.82 77.50 -17.43
N LEU A 41 -106.64 76.62 -18.43
CA LEU A 41 -107.65 76.43 -19.47
C LEU A 41 -108.81 75.64 -18.89
N THR A 42 -109.87 76.40 -18.64
CA THR A 42 -111.27 76.01 -18.55
C THR A 42 -111.58 74.95 -19.60
N ILE A 43 -112.03 73.78 -19.14
CA ILE A 43 -112.75 72.79 -19.94
C ILE A 43 -114.01 73.51 -20.47
N LEU A 44 -113.99 73.86 -21.76
CA LEU A 44 -115.18 74.35 -22.44
C LEU A 44 -115.95 73.12 -22.93
N GLU A 45 -116.99 72.77 -22.20
CA GLU A 45 -118.12 72.02 -22.72
C GLU A 45 -118.67 72.77 -23.94
N ALA A 46 -118.52 72.16 -25.12
CA ALA A 46 -119.24 72.58 -26.31
C ALA A 46 -120.44 71.65 -26.50
N SER A 47 -121.58 72.14 -26.03
CA SER A 47 -122.87 72.13 -26.73
C SER A 47 -123.26 70.83 -27.44
N GLN A 48 -124.21 70.15 -26.81
CA GLN A 48 -125.45 69.68 -27.43
C GLN A 48 -125.56 70.07 -28.91
N ASN A 49 -125.13 69.15 -29.76
CA ASN A 49 -125.80 68.91 -31.02
C ASN A 49 -126.10 67.42 -31.00
N ASP A 50 -127.38 67.11 -31.12
CA ASP A 50 -127.91 65.79 -31.44
C ASP A 50 -127.25 65.35 -32.76
N VAL A 51 -126.10 64.69 -32.64
CA VAL A 51 -125.44 63.99 -33.72
C VAL A 51 -125.57 62.53 -33.34
N ASP A 52 -126.26 61.79 -34.19
CA ASP A 52 -126.54 60.36 -34.06
C ASP A 52 -125.37 59.63 -33.41
N GLU A 53 -125.65 59.05 -32.24
CA GLU A 53 -124.73 58.17 -31.53
C GLU A 53 -124.23 57.04 -32.46
N SER A 54 -125.00 56.70 -33.50
CA SER A 54 -124.60 55.78 -34.57
C SER A 54 -123.37 56.24 -35.37
N ASP A 55 -123.24 57.52 -35.74
CA ASP A 55 -122.12 58.03 -36.57
C ASP A 55 -120.83 58.21 -35.75
N MET A 56 -120.95 58.54 -34.46
CA MET A 56 -119.84 58.61 -33.51
C MET A 56 -119.35 57.21 -33.12
N VAL A 57 -120.26 56.25 -32.94
CA VAL A 57 -119.94 54.85 -32.68
C VAL A 57 -119.30 54.20 -33.91
N GLU A 58 -119.74 54.53 -35.12
CA GLU A 58 -119.12 54.01 -36.35
C GLU A 58 -117.67 54.53 -36.50
N LYS A 59 -117.44 55.85 -36.35
CA LYS A 59 -116.08 56.44 -36.34
C LYS A 59 -115.19 55.90 -35.21
N ALA A 60 -115.76 55.67 -34.02
CA ALA A 60 -115.03 55.04 -32.92
C ALA A 60 -114.66 53.59 -33.25
N SER A 61 -115.55 52.83 -33.91
CA SER A 61 -115.27 51.47 -34.35
C SER A 61 -114.23 51.38 -35.47
N GLU A 62 -114.15 52.40 -36.34
CA GLU A 62 -113.10 52.51 -37.35
C GLU A 62 -111.74 52.79 -36.72
N LEU A 63 -111.66 53.73 -35.78
CA LEU A 63 -110.43 54.03 -35.03
C LEU A 63 -109.98 52.86 -34.16
N GLU A 64 -110.89 52.08 -33.57
CA GLU A 64 -110.55 50.87 -32.80
C GLU A 64 -109.94 49.78 -33.69
N LYS A 65 -110.53 49.53 -34.87
CA LYS A 65 -109.96 48.59 -35.86
C LYS A 65 -108.58 49.05 -36.34
N GLU A 66 -108.41 50.35 -36.58
CA GLU A 66 -107.11 50.93 -36.97
C GLU A 66 -106.09 50.82 -35.84
N LEU A 67 -106.48 51.06 -34.59
CA LEU A 67 -105.64 50.88 -33.42
C LEU A 67 -105.16 49.43 -33.28
N ILE A 68 -106.08 48.46 -33.40
CA ILE A 68 -105.75 47.03 -33.35
C ILE A 68 -104.79 46.66 -34.48
N ALA A 69 -105.03 47.14 -35.70
CA ALA A 69 -104.10 46.90 -36.82
C ALA A 69 -102.71 47.49 -36.55
N LYS A 70 -102.63 48.69 -35.95
CA LYS A 70 -101.36 49.30 -35.53
C LYS A 70 -100.69 48.53 -34.40
N GLU A 71 -101.44 48.02 -33.43
CA GLU A 71 -100.92 47.16 -32.37
C GLU A 71 -100.36 45.85 -32.94
N GLU A 72 -101.03 45.21 -33.89
CA GLU A 72 -100.52 44.02 -34.58
C GLU A 72 -99.26 44.32 -35.41
N GLU A 73 -99.22 45.45 -36.13
CA GLU A 73 -98.04 45.92 -36.85
C GLU A 73 -96.85 46.14 -35.90
N THR A 74 -97.06 46.82 -34.77
CA THR A 74 -96.01 47.06 -33.77
C THR A 74 -95.53 45.78 -33.10
N LEU A 75 -96.43 44.83 -32.81
CA LEU A 75 -96.06 43.50 -32.30
C LEU A 75 -95.24 42.70 -33.32
N LYS A 76 -95.60 42.77 -34.60
CA LYS A 76 -94.83 42.13 -35.69
C LYS A 76 -93.42 42.71 -35.79
N VAL A 77 -93.27 44.03 -35.63
CA VAL A 77 -91.97 44.71 -35.57
C VAL A 77 -91.20 44.33 -34.31
N LEU A 78 -91.84 44.24 -33.16
CA LEU A 78 -91.17 43.80 -31.92
C LEU A 78 -90.64 42.37 -32.05
N LYS A 79 -91.41 41.47 -32.66
CA LYS A 79 -90.99 40.08 -32.90
C LYS A 79 -89.83 39.99 -33.90
N SER A 80 -89.78 40.84 -34.92
CA SER A 80 -88.63 40.92 -35.83
C SER A 80 -87.41 41.57 -35.16
N LEU A 81 -87.62 42.50 -34.23
CA LEU A 81 -86.57 43.10 -33.44
C LEU A 81 -85.97 42.11 -32.43
N GLU A 82 -86.80 41.25 -31.83
CA GLU A 82 -86.35 40.18 -30.96
C GLU A 82 -85.53 39.13 -31.73
N SER A 83 -85.97 38.74 -32.94
CA SER A 83 -85.20 37.81 -33.78
C SER A 83 -83.88 38.40 -34.26
N THR A 84 -83.85 39.68 -34.63
CA THR A 84 -82.59 40.37 -34.99
C THR A 84 -81.65 40.50 -33.80
N LYS A 85 -82.16 40.80 -32.60
CA LYS A 85 -81.36 40.80 -31.36
C LYS A 85 -80.72 39.43 -31.11
N ALA A 86 -81.49 38.34 -31.29
CA ALA A 86 -80.96 36.98 -31.12
C ALA A 86 -79.82 36.66 -32.12
N ILE A 87 -79.97 37.06 -33.39
CA ILE A 87 -78.92 36.89 -34.41
C ILE A 87 -77.67 37.70 -34.05
N VAL A 88 -77.83 38.94 -33.57
CA VAL A 88 -76.70 39.80 -33.18
C VAL A 88 -75.93 39.18 -32.00
N GLU A 89 -76.61 38.68 -30.97
CA GLU A 89 -75.95 38.00 -29.86
C GLU A 89 -75.24 36.71 -30.30
N GLU A 90 -75.82 35.94 -31.23
CA GLU A 90 -75.15 34.78 -31.81
C GLU A 90 -73.87 35.18 -32.56
N LEU A 91 -73.92 36.21 -33.41
CA LEU A 91 -72.77 36.74 -34.13
C LEU A 91 -71.68 37.26 -33.19
N LYS A 92 -72.08 37.95 -32.11
CA LYS A 92 -71.17 38.43 -31.07
C LYS A 92 -70.45 37.27 -30.37
N SER A 93 -71.18 36.21 -30.00
CA SER A 93 -70.58 35.00 -29.40
C SER A 93 -69.60 34.29 -30.34
N LYS A 94 -69.88 34.32 -31.66
CA LYS A 94 -69.01 33.75 -32.69
C LYS A 94 -67.74 34.59 -32.89
N LEU A 95 -67.85 35.91 -32.76
CA LEU A 95 -66.71 36.83 -32.82
C LEU A 95 -65.77 36.60 -31.63
N GLN A 96 -66.29 36.59 -30.40
CA GLN A 96 -65.51 36.32 -29.19
C GLN A 96 -64.80 34.96 -29.26
N ARG A 97 -65.52 33.91 -29.69
CA ARG A 97 -64.92 32.59 -29.88
C ARG A 97 -63.85 32.55 -30.97
N LYS A 98 -63.93 33.42 -32.00
CA LYS A 98 -62.87 33.55 -33.00
C LYS A 98 -61.66 34.27 -32.42
N GLU A 99 -61.85 35.38 -31.73
CA GLU A 99 -60.78 36.12 -31.06
C GLU A 99 -60.03 35.25 -30.03
N GLU A 100 -60.75 34.48 -29.21
CA GLU A 100 -60.16 33.53 -28.27
C GLU A 100 -59.33 32.45 -28.97
N LYS A 101 -59.82 31.90 -30.09
CA LYS A 101 -59.10 30.92 -30.90
C LYS A 101 -57.85 31.52 -31.54
N GLU A 102 -57.94 32.72 -32.10
CA GLU A 102 -56.78 33.42 -32.67
C GLU A 102 -55.73 33.74 -31.61
N ASN A 103 -56.15 34.11 -30.40
CA ASN A 103 -55.25 34.29 -29.26
C ASN A 103 -54.58 32.98 -28.82
N LEU A 104 -55.33 31.87 -28.80
CA LEU A 104 -54.78 30.52 -28.55
C LEU A 104 -53.76 30.13 -29.62
N ASP A 105 -54.09 30.31 -30.90
CA ASP A 105 -53.19 30.02 -32.02
C ASP A 105 -51.92 30.88 -31.98
N MET A 106 -52.05 32.15 -31.61
CA MET A 106 -50.90 33.06 -31.42
C MET A 106 -50.00 32.61 -30.26
N ASN A 107 -50.57 32.15 -29.14
CA ASN A 107 -49.80 31.63 -28.01
C ASN A 107 -49.05 30.34 -28.38
N VAL A 108 -49.72 29.40 -29.06
CA VAL A 108 -49.10 28.16 -29.55
C VAL A 108 -47.95 28.47 -30.52
N LEU A 109 -48.12 29.46 -31.41
CA LEU A 109 -47.07 29.88 -32.32
C LEU A 109 -45.86 30.47 -31.58
N ASN A 110 -46.09 31.27 -30.54
CA ASN A 110 -45.03 31.85 -29.71
C ASN A 110 -44.27 30.79 -28.92
N GLU A 111 -44.96 29.83 -28.31
CA GLU A 111 -44.34 28.69 -27.62
C GLU A 111 -43.53 27.82 -28.59
N LEU A 112 -44.05 27.57 -29.80
CA LEU A 112 -43.35 26.82 -30.83
C LEU A 112 -42.07 27.55 -31.27
N ASN A 113 -42.12 28.87 -31.46
CA ASN A 113 -40.95 29.67 -31.78
C ASN A 113 -39.92 29.64 -30.63
N GLN A 114 -40.36 29.75 -29.38
CA GLN A 114 -39.48 29.62 -28.22
C GLN A 114 -38.83 28.24 -28.16
N ALA A 115 -39.60 27.17 -28.31
CA ALA A 115 -39.10 25.79 -28.37
C ALA A 115 -38.08 25.60 -29.51
N LYS A 116 -38.35 26.18 -30.68
CA LYS A 116 -37.42 26.17 -31.82
C LYS A 116 -36.09 26.85 -31.48
N THR A 117 -36.12 28.04 -30.86
CA THR A 117 -34.88 28.74 -30.46
C THR A 117 -34.09 27.96 -29.40
N ASN A 118 -34.77 27.33 -28.45
CA ASN A 118 -34.13 26.48 -27.44
C ASN A 118 -33.52 25.23 -28.08
N LEU A 119 -34.20 24.64 -29.08
CA LEU A 119 -33.65 23.52 -29.84
C LEU A 119 -32.39 23.93 -30.59
N CYS A 120 -32.37 25.09 -31.27
CA CYS A 120 -31.17 25.59 -31.93
C CYS A 120 -29.99 25.78 -30.95
N LYS A 121 -30.23 26.42 -29.81
CA LYS A 121 -29.19 26.62 -28.77
C LYS A 121 -28.64 25.29 -28.26
N THR A 122 -29.52 24.33 -27.93
CA THR A 122 -29.08 23.00 -27.44
C THR A 122 -28.33 22.22 -28.52
N THR A 123 -28.66 22.36 -29.81
CA THR A 123 -27.89 21.76 -30.90
C THR A 123 -26.50 22.36 -31.06
N GLU A 124 -26.36 23.67 -30.87
CA GLU A 124 -25.06 24.37 -30.88
C GLU A 124 -24.20 23.94 -29.69
N ASP A 125 -24.77 23.91 -28.48
CA ASP A 125 -24.07 23.43 -27.28
C ASP A 125 -23.59 21.98 -27.44
N LEU A 126 -24.41 21.11 -28.04
CA LEU A 126 -24.03 19.73 -28.33
C LEU A 126 -22.89 19.64 -29.34
N ALA A 127 -22.84 20.52 -30.34
CA ALA A 127 -21.72 20.57 -31.28
C ALA A 127 -20.42 20.99 -30.57
N ALA A 128 -20.47 22.03 -29.74
CA ALA A 128 -19.32 22.47 -28.95
C ALA A 128 -18.81 21.38 -27.98
N ILE A 129 -19.73 20.63 -27.35
CA ILE A 129 -19.36 19.49 -26.49
C ILE A 129 -18.69 18.38 -27.32
N ARG A 130 -19.19 18.07 -28.52
CA ARG A 130 -18.57 17.06 -29.40
C ARG A 130 -17.16 17.46 -29.79
N GLU A 131 -16.93 18.71 -30.18
CA GLU A 131 -15.60 19.22 -30.50
C GLU A 131 -14.64 19.14 -29.29
N SER A 132 -15.13 19.51 -28.10
CA SER A 132 -14.35 19.40 -26.85
C SER A 132 -13.97 17.95 -26.53
N VAL A 133 -14.90 17.00 -26.72
CA VAL A 133 -14.64 15.56 -26.54
C VAL A 133 -13.60 15.06 -27.54
N GLU A 134 -13.68 15.46 -28.80
CA GLU A 134 -12.67 15.10 -29.81
C GLU A 134 -11.28 15.65 -29.46
N LEU A 135 -11.22 16.89 -28.98
CA LEU A 135 -9.97 17.52 -28.55
C LEU A 135 -9.36 16.81 -27.33
N LEU A 136 -10.18 16.45 -26.35
CA LEU A 136 -9.75 15.66 -25.18
C LEU A 136 -9.27 14.26 -25.58
N ASN A 137 -9.95 13.60 -26.50
CA ASN A 137 -9.52 12.30 -27.02
C ASN A 137 -8.17 12.39 -27.73
N LYS A 138 -7.95 13.42 -28.56
CA LYS A 138 -6.64 13.67 -29.19
C LYS A 138 -5.55 13.88 -28.16
N ARG A 139 -5.82 14.64 -27.10
CA ARG A 139 -4.87 14.86 -26.00
C ARG A 139 -4.55 13.57 -25.24
N LEU A 140 -5.57 12.77 -24.92
CA LEU A 140 -5.38 11.48 -24.24
C LEU A 140 -4.51 10.53 -25.07
N GLU A 141 -4.69 10.50 -26.38
CA GLU A 141 -3.90 9.64 -27.25
C GLU A 141 -2.43 10.10 -27.34
N GLN A 142 -2.18 11.41 -27.34
CA GLN A 142 -0.83 11.98 -27.24
C GLN A 142 -0.16 11.62 -25.91
N GLU A 143 -0.87 11.76 -24.79
CA GLU A 143 -0.36 11.40 -23.45
C GLU A 143 -0.08 9.89 -23.36
N ARG A 144 -0.94 9.05 -23.92
CA ARG A 144 -0.72 7.59 -24.00
C ARG A 144 0.53 7.25 -24.82
N ALA A 145 0.71 7.85 -25.99
CA ALA A 145 1.88 7.62 -26.82
C ALA A 145 3.18 8.08 -26.13
N ALA A 146 3.15 9.22 -25.43
CA ALA A 146 4.29 9.70 -24.66
C ALA A 146 4.63 8.77 -23.49
N LEU A 147 3.63 8.26 -22.77
CA LEU A 147 3.80 7.31 -21.68
C LEU A 147 4.33 5.95 -22.15
N GLU A 148 3.86 5.44 -23.29
CA GLU A 148 4.37 4.17 -23.82
C GLU A 148 5.85 4.32 -24.23
N LYS A 149 6.22 5.43 -24.85
CA LYS A 149 7.62 5.72 -25.21
C LYS A 149 8.55 5.78 -23.99
N THR A 150 8.10 6.38 -22.88
CA THR A 150 8.92 6.40 -21.66
C THR A 150 9.00 5.03 -21.01
N ARG A 151 7.92 4.25 -21.03
CA ARG A 151 7.88 2.87 -20.56
C ARG A 151 8.84 1.97 -21.33
N GLU A 152 8.85 2.04 -22.66
CA GLU A 152 9.77 1.30 -23.51
C GLU A 152 11.23 1.66 -23.22
N ARG A 153 11.55 2.96 -23.10
CA ARG A 153 12.89 3.41 -22.72
C ARG A 153 13.33 2.83 -21.38
N LEU A 154 12.51 2.98 -20.34
CA LEU A 154 12.81 2.45 -19.02
C LEU A 154 12.98 0.92 -19.03
N ASN A 155 12.13 0.21 -19.76
CA ASN A 155 12.25 -1.24 -19.88
C ASN A 155 13.55 -1.65 -20.59
N SER A 156 13.92 -0.98 -21.68
CA SER A 156 15.16 -1.29 -22.42
C SER A 156 16.42 -0.92 -21.63
N GLU A 157 16.45 0.24 -20.98
CA GLU A 157 17.57 0.71 -20.17
C GLU A 157 17.77 -0.21 -18.94
N ASN A 158 16.69 -0.50 -18.19
CA ASN A 158 16.76 -1.40 -17.04
C ASN A 158 17.12 -2.83 -17.45
N ALA A 159 16.56 -3.36 -18.55
CA ALA A 159 16.90 -4.70 -19.01
C ALA A 159 18.38 -4.80 -19.42
N ALA A 160 18.90 -3.79 -20.11
CA ALA A 160 20.31 -3.74 -20.50
C ALA A 160 21.23 -3.61 -19.28
N GLU A 161 20.87 -2.79 -18.30
CA GLU A 161 21.64 -2.60 -17.07
C GLU A 161 21.65 -3.87 -16.20
N ILE A 162 20.50 -4.52 -16.03
CA ILE A 162 20.38 -5.82 -15.36
C ILE A 162 21.23 -6.87 -16.10
N SER A 163 21.17 -6.92 -17.43
CA SER A 163 21.95 -7.88 -18.22
C SER A 163 23.47 -7.68 -18.04
N LYS A 164 23.94 -6.43 -18.06
CA LYS A 164 25.36 -6.09 -17.80
C LYS A 164 25.79 -6.51 -16.40
N GLU A 165 24.97 -6.24 -15.38
CA GLU A 165 25.30 -6.60 -14.01
C GLU A 165 25.31 -8.12 -13.80
N ILE A 166 24.39 -8.86 -14.43
CA ILE A 166 24.42 -10.34 -14.44
C ILE A 166 25.73 -10.85 -15.06
N GLN A 167 26.15 -10.29 -16.20
CA GLN A 167 27.42 -10.69 -16.83
C GLN A 167 28.62 -10.37 -15.93
N ARG A 168 28.66 -9.19 -15.30
CA ARG A 168 29.71 -8.78 -14.36
C ARG A 168 29.80 -9.73 -13.17
N LEU A 169 28.67 -10.03 -12.53
CA LEU A 169 28.60 -10.95 -11.39
C LEU A 169 28.94 -12.40 -11.79
N SER A 170 28.58 -12.82 -13.01
CA SER A 170 28.95 -14.14 -13.53
C SER A 170 30.46 -14.26 -13.70
N TYR A 171 31.11 -13.21 -14.22
CA TYR A 171 32.57 -13.14 -14.32
C TYR A 171 33.23 -13.16 -12.93
N GLU A 172 32.74 -12.35 -12.00
CA GLU A 172 33.24 -12.29 -10.62
C GLU A 172 33.09 -13.65 -9.89
N ALA A 173 31.98 -14.36 -10.10
CA ALA A 173 31.77 -15.70 -9.56
C ALA A 173 32.74 -16.74 -10.15
N MET A 174 33.05 -16.63 -11.44
CA MET A 174 34.01 -17.51 -12.12
C MET A 174 35.43 -17.31 -11.57
N GLU A 175 35.84 -16.05 -11.39
CA GLU A 175 37.13 -15.72 -10.79
C GLU A 175 37.21 -16.23 -9.33
N PHE A 176 36.14 -16.07 -8.54
CA PHE A 176 36.10 -16.61 -7.19
C PHE A 176 36.24 -18.14 -7.16
N SER A 177 35.59 -18.84 -8.09
CA SER A 177 35.73 -20.30 -8.25
C SER A 177 37.19 -20.66 -8.53
N ARG A 178 37.84 -19.96 -9.46
CA ARG A 178 39.23 -20.19 -9.85
C ARG A 178 40.18 -19.99 -8.66
N THR A 179 40.03 -18.89 -7.93
CA THR A 179 40.84 -18.67 -6.71
C THR A 179 40.56 -19.73 -5.64
N GLY A 180 39.33 -20.22 -5.57
CA GLY A 180 38.94 -21.31 -4.67
C GLY A 180 39.60 -22.64 -5.06
N GLU A 181 39.69 -22.93 -6.35
CA GLU A 181 40.37 -24.10 -6.91
C GLU A 181 41.89 -24.03 -6.69
N ASP A 182 42.52 -22.88 -6.94
CA ASP A 182 43.94 -22.65 -6.69
C ASP A 182 44.29 -22.87 -5.20
N ALA A 183 43.45 -22.37 -4.30
CA ALA A 183 43.60 -22.59 -2.86
C ALA A 183 43.46 -24.07 -2.48
N ARG A 184 42.51 -24.80 -3.08
CA ARG A 184 42.35 -26.25 -2.86
C ARG A 184 43.58 -27.01 -3.35
N PHE A 185 44.08 -26.68 -4.54
CA PHE A 185 45.28 -27.32 -5.08
C PHE A 185 46.52 -27.07 -4.21
N ALA A 186 46.68 -25.87 -3.67
CA ALA A 186 47.75 -25.57 -2.72
C ALA A 186 47.64 -26.41 -1.42
N VAL A 187 46.41 -26.61 -0.92
CA VAL A 187 46.16 -27.47 0.24
C VAL A 187 46.50 -28.92 -0.07
N ASP A 188 46.04 -29.47 -1.20
CA ASP A 188 46.31 -30.85 -1.59
C ASP A 188 47.81 -31.11 -1.74
N ARG A 189 48.55 -30.15 -2.33
CA ARG A 189 50.01 -30.21 -2.40
C ARG A 189 50.65 -30.25 -1.01
N ALA A 190 50.26 -29.33 -0.12
CA ALA A 190 50.81 -29.29 1.24
C ALA A 190 50.50 -30.58 2.02
N VAL A 191 49.31 -31.16 1.83
CA VAL A 191 48.92 -32.45 2.41
C VAL A 191 49.84 -33.56 1.90
N ALA A 192 50.10 -33.64 0.59
CA ALA A 192 51.01 -34.63 0.02
C ALA A 192 52.45 -34.47 0.55
N GLU A 193 52.95 -33.24 0.69
CA GLU A 193 54.26 -32.96 1.31
C GLU A 193 54.31 -33.41 2.78
N ILE A 194 53.24 -33.18 3.55
CA ILE A 194 53.11 -33.66 4.93
C ILE A 194 53.14 -35.19 4.99
N GLU A 195 52.46 -35.88 4.08
CA GLU A 195 52.48 -37.35 4.03
C GLU A 195 53.85 -37.91 3.66
N GLN A 196 54.54 -37.26 2.72
CA GLN A 196 55.91 -37.63 2.35
C GLN A 196 56.86 -37.46 3.53
N THR A 197 56.79 -36.33 4.23
CA THR A 197 57.64 -36.06 5.42
C THR A 197 57.32 -37.02 6.56
N ARG A 198 56.05 -37.32 6.84
CA ARG A 198 55.64 -38.36 7.81
C ARG A 198 56.25 -39.72 7.48
N SER A 199 56.29 -40.11 6.20
CA SER A 199 56.87 -41.37 5.78
C SER A 199 58.40 -41.39 5.95
N LYS A 200 59.07 -40.27 5.66
CA LYS A 200 60.51 -40.09 5.94
C LYS A 200 60.81 -40.17 7.46
N ILE A 201 59.98 -39.56 8.29
CA ILE A 201 60.09 -39.62 9.76
C ILE A 201 59.94 -41.08 10.24
N ARG A 202 58.89 -41.80 9.83
CA ARG A 202 58.71 -43.22 10.18
C ARG A 202 59.91 -44.08 9.80
N ALA A 203 60.49 -43.84 8.63
CA ALA A 203 61.70 -44.55 8.20
C ALA A 203 62.91 -44.20 9.08
N ALA A 204 63.07 -42.94 9.49
CA ALA A 204 64.14 -42.54 10.41
C ALA A 204 63.95 -43.14 11.82
N GLU A 205 62.71 -43.17 12.33
CA GLU A 205 62.37 -43.81 13.61
C GLU A 205 62.73 -45.29 13.61
N MET A 206 62.38 -46.02 12.54
CA MET A 206 62.77 -47.43 12.38
C MET A 206 64.29 -47.61 12.39
N ARG A 207 65.04 -46.77 11.66
CA ARG A 207 66.51 -46.82 11.65
C ARG A 207 67.11 -46.56 13.02
N LEU A 208 66.54 -45.62 13.77
CA LEU A 208 66.99 -45.29 15.12
C LEU A 208 66.79 -46.47 16.08
N VAL A 209 65.63 -47.12 16.03
CA VAL A 209 65.36 -48.34 16.82
C VAL A 209 66.34 -49.45 16.45
N ALA A 210 66.61 -49.67 15.17
CA ALA A 210 67.59 -50.65 14.72
C ALA A 210 69.00 -50.34 15.25
N ALA A 211 69.45 -49.08 15.14
CA ALA A 211 70.75 -48.65 15.64
C ALA A 211 70.89 -48.82 17.17
N ARG A 212 69.83 -48.54 17.94
CA ARG A 212 69.80 -48.79 19.40
C ARG A 212 69.97 -50.28 19.70
N LYS A 213 69.21 -51.15 19.02
CA LYS A 213 69.34 -52.61 19.18
C LYS A 213 70.73 -53.12 18.82
N MET A 214 71.33 -52.60 17.73
CA MET A 214 72.71 -52.94 17.35
C MET A 214 73.73 -52.48 18.40
N LYS A 215 73.56 -51.29 18.97
CA LYS A 215 74.41 -50.76 20.05
C LYS A 215 74.32 -51.63 21.31
N GLU A 216 73.12 -52.05 21.70
CA GLU A 216 72.92 -52.95 22.84
C GLU A 216 73.53 -54.34 22.59
N ALA A 217 73.34 -54.89 21.39
CA ALA A 217 73.96 -56.16 21.00
C ALA A 217 75.50 -56.07 21.02
N ALA A 218 76.08 -54.98 20.51
CA ALA A 218 77.52 -54.75 20.55
C ALA A 218 78.04 -54.63 22.00
N ARG A 219 77.33 -53.90 22.87
CA ARG A 219 77.66 -53.82 24.31
C ARG A 219 77.60 -55.18 25.01
N ALA A 220 76.62 -56.03 24.67
CA ALA A 220 76.52 -57.39 25.21
C ALA A 220 77.69 -58.26 24.74
N ALA A 221 78.05 -58.19 23.46
CA ALA A 221 79.20 -58.90 22.91
C ALA A 221 80.53 -58.46 23.55
N GLU A 222 80.71 -57.15 23.78
CA GLU A 222 81.88 -56.61 24.50
C GLU A 222 81.97 -57.17 25.92
N ALA A 223 80.85 -57.22 26.66
CA ALA A 223 80.83 -57.79 28.01
C ALA A 223 81.24 -59.27 28.04
N VAL A 224 80.78 -60.05 27.05
CA VAL A 224 81.19 -61.46 26.89
C VAL A 224 82.68 -61.58 26.58
N ALA A 225 83.20 -60.79 25.64
CA ALA A 225 84.62 -60.81 25.28
C ALA A 225 85.51 -60.42 26.47
N ILE A 226 85.13 -59.40 27.25
CA ILE A 226 85.85 -59.00 28.47
C ILE A 226 85.84 -60.15 29.50
N ALA A 227 84.70 -60.83 29.68
CA ALA A 227 84.61 -61.97 30.59
C ALA A 227 85.51 -63.13 30.16
N GLU A 228 85.59 -63.40 28.85
CA GLU A 228 86.45 -64.43 28.28
C GLU A 228 87.94 -64.09 28.45
N ILE A 229 88.34 -62.86 28.12
CA ILE A 229 89.72 -62.37 28.36
C ILE A 229 90.09 -62.54 29.84
N LYS A 230 89.21 -62.10 30.76
CA LYS A 230 89.45 -62.27 32.20
C LYS A 230 89.59 -63.74 32.60
N ALA A 231 88.78 -64.64 32.05
CA ALA A 231 88.87 -66.07 32.32
C ALA A 231 90.18 -66.67 31.81
N VAL A 232 90.62 -66.30 30.60
CA VAL A 232 91.90 -66.73 30.01
C VAL A 232 93.08 -66.19 30.84
N THR A 233 93.06 -64.92 31.22
CA THR A 233 94.10 -64.32 32.08
C THR A 233 94.18 -65.02 33.42
N ARG A 234 93.03 -65.32 34.07
CA ARG A 234 92.99 -66.11 35.32
C ARG A 234 93.58 -67.52 35.13
N ARG A 235 93.27 -68.19 34.03
CA ARG A 235 93.85 -69.52 33.70
C ARG A 235 95.36 -69.43 33.46
N ARG A 236 95.83 -68.37 32.79
CA ARG A 236 97.26 -68.13 32.52
C ARG A 236 98.05 -67.82 33.80
N ARG A 237 97.47 -67.04 34.71
CA ARG A 237 98.01 -66.78 36.05
C ARG A 237 98.15 -68.06 36.86
N ARG A 238 97.13 -68.90 36.93
CA ARG A 238 97.22 -70.23 37.61
C ARG A 238 98.32 -71.16 37.07
N ARG A 239 98.84 -70.92 35.87
CA ARG A 239 99.95 -71.69 35.28
C ARG A 239 101.34 -71.12 35.59
N ARG A 240 101.45 -69.86 36.02
CA ARG A 240 102.71 -69.20 36.39
C ARG A 240 102.72 -69.08 37.91
N GLY A 241 103.52 -69.89 38.59
CA GLY A 241 103.53 -69.98 40.07
C GLY A 241 104.06 -68.72 40.76
N ASP A 242 103.63 -68.57 42.02
CA ASP A 242 103.67 -67.36 42.86
C ASP A 242 105.06 -66.75 43.08
N GLY A 243 105.18 -65.43 42.83
CA GLY A 243 106.27 -64.57 43.29
C GLY A 243 105.76 -63.27 43.90
N GLU A 244 106.32 -62.84 45.03
CA GLU A 244 105.87 -61.67 45.84
C GLU A 244 105.95 -60.32 45.10
N GLU A 245 106.74 -60.21 44.01
CA GLU A 245 106.76 -59.02 43.15
C GLU A 245 105.53 -58.93 42.22
N GLU A 246 104.93 -60.07 41.85
CA GLU A 246 103.70 -60.09 41.04
C GLU A 246 102.48 -59.66 41.87
N THR A 247 102.46 -59.92 43.18
CA THR A 247 101.31 -59.59 44.05
C THR A 247 101.13 -58.07 44.24
N LEU A 248 102.22 -57.31 44.39
CA LEU A 248 102.16 -55.84 44.47
C LEU A 248 101.80 -55.21 43.12
N GLN A 249 102.30 -55.76 42.01
CA GLN A 249 101.90 -55.32 40.67
C GLN A 249 100.43 -55.63 40.39
N GLU A 250 99.91 -56.76 40.89
CA GLU A 250 98.49 -57.11 40.82
C GLU A 250 97.63 -56.18 41.67
N GLU A 251 98.03 -55.84 42.89
CA GLU A 251 97.30 -54.90 43.75
C GLU A 251 97.23 -53.50 43.10
N ILE A 252 98.33 -53.03 42.48
CA ILE A 252 98.35 -51.77 41.73
C ILE A 252 97.43 -51.86 40.50
N LEU A 253 97.50 -52.93 39.72
CA LEU A 253 96.63 -53.13 38.55
C LEU A 253 95.16 -53.23 38.95
N GLU A 254 94.83 -53.93 40.04
CA GLU A 254 93.46 -54.06 40.54
C GLU A 254 92.93 -52.71 41.03
N ARG A 255 93.75 -51.91 41.71
CA ARG A 255 93.39 -50.55 42.15
C ARG A 255 93.24 -49.57 40.98
N ILE A 256 94.05 -49.71 39.92
CA ILE A 256 93.88 -48.98 38.66
C ILE A 256 92.60 -49.43 37.94
N GLU A 257 92.33 -50.73 37.87
CA GLU A 257 91.09 -51.25 37.29
C GLU A 257 89.86 -50.83 38.10
N GLU A 258 89.97 -50.72 39.42
CA GLU A 258 88.94 -50.28 40.34
C GLU A 258 88.62 -48.81 40.17
N THR A 259 89.62 -47.94 40.24
CA THR A 259 89.45 -46.51 39.96
C THR A 259 88.92 -46.29 38.54
N ALA A 260 89.39 -47.06 37.54
CA ALA A 260 88.85 -47.01 36.19
C ALA A 260 87.42 -47.57 36.08
N ARG A 261 87.01 -48.52 36.93
CA ARG A 261 85.62 -49.00 37.03
C ARG A 261 84.73 -47.94 37.65
N GLU A 262 85.17 -47.27 38.70
CA GLU A 262 84.47 -46.17 39.38
C GLU A 262 84.29 -44.95 38.48
N ILE A 263 85.33 -44.54 37.74
CA ILE A 263 85.23 -43.47 36.75
C ILE A 263 84.22 -43.84 35.65
N ARG A 264 84.22 -45.11 35.20
CA ARG A 264 83.23 -45.59 34.22
C ARG A 264 81.81 -45.66 34.77
N SER A 265 81.61 -46.06 36.02
CA SER A 265 80.28 -46.09 36.64
C SER A 265 79.75 -44.66 36.85
N SER A 266 80.58 -43.74 37.32
CA SER A 266 80.26 -42.31 37.42
C SER A 266 79.91 -41.70 36.05
N ARG A 267 80.67 -42.03 34.99
CA ARG A 267 80.33 -41.57 33.64
C ARG A 267 78.99 -42.11 33.15
N ARG A 268 78.65 -43.37 33.45
CA ARG A 268 77.36 -43.97 33.09
C ARG A 268 76.19 -43.29 33.82
N THR A 269 76.32 -42.99 35.11
CA THR A 269 75.25 -42.28 35.84
C THR A 269 75.03 -40.87 35.30
N LEU A 270 76.10 -40.19 34.86
CA LEU A 270 75.99 -38.91 34.16
C LEU A 270 75.32 -39.05 32.78
N GLU A 271 75.71 -40.04 31.97
CA GLU A 271 75.09 -40.31 30.67
C GLU A 271 73.59 -40.64 30.81
N GLU A 272 73.22 -41.50 31.76
CA GLU A 272 71.82 -41.83 32.06
C GLU A 272 71.04 -40.63 32.59
N GLY A 273 71.67 -39.79 33.42
CA GLY A 273 71.08 -38.52 33.87
C GLY A 273 70.80 -37.59 32.70
N LEU A 274 71.73 -37.50 31.75
CA LEU A 274 71.60 -36.68 30.54
C LEU A 274 70.50 -37.22 29.61
N GLU A 275 70.39 -38.54 29.46
CA GLU A 275 69.33 -39.18 28.68
C GLU A 275 67.96 -38.97 29.33
N LYS A 276 67.85 -39.04 30.66
CA LYS A 276 66.62 -38.69 31.40
C LYS A 276 66.23 -37.23 31.22
N VAL A 277 67.17 -36.30 31.31
CA VAL A 277 66.93 -34.87 31.06
C VAL A 277 66.47 -34.65 29.62
N ASN A 278 67.12 -35.29 28.65
CA ASN A 278 66.69 -35.19 27.24
C ASN A 278 65.28 -35.78 27.04
N ASN A 279 64.96 -36.93 27.63
CA ASN A 279 63.62 -37.51 27.54
C ASN A 279 62.57 -36.63 28.20
N VAL A 280 62.83 -36.09 29.40
CA VAL A 280 61.92 -35.14 30.07
C VAL A 280 61.73 -33.87 29.24
N LYS A 281 62.80 -33.33 28.64
CA LYS A 281 62.71 -32.18 27.75
C LYS A 281 61.87 -32.46 26.51
N MET A 282 62.06 -33.61 25.88
CA MET A 282 61.22 -34.05 24.75
C MET A 282 59.76 -34.24 25.17
N GLU A 283 59.49 -34.76 26.37
CA GLU A 283 58.13 -34.86 26.90
C GLU A 283 57.51 -33.50 27.24
N GLU A 284 58.30 -32.56 27.75
CA GLU A 284 57.85 -31.20 28.03
C GLU A 284 57.56 -30.45 26.72
N GLU A 285 58.43 -30.55 25.72
CA GLU A 285 58.23 -29.97 24.39
C GLU A 285 57.01 -30.58 23.66
N THR A 286 56.76 -31.88 23.80
CA THR A 286 55.53 -32.50 23.24
C THR A 286 54.27 -32.06 23.98
N ARG A 287 54.32 -31.85 25.30
CA ARG A 287 53.22 -31.23 26.07
C ARG A 287 53.02 -29.78 25.65
N HIS A 288 54.08 -28.99 25.54
CA HIS A 288 54.05 -27.59 25.14
C HIS A 288 53.48 -27.42 23.73
N GLY A 289 53.95 -28.24 22.78
CA GLY A 289 53.37 -28.30 21.44
C GLY A 289 51.88 -28.65 21.48
N LYS A 290 51.47 -29.67 22.24
CA LYS A 290 50.05 -30.05 22.34
C LYS A 290 49.16 -28.93 22.91
N TRP A 291 49.67 -28.18 23.89
CA TRP A 291 49.01 -26.97 24.42
C TRP A 291 48.95 -25.86 23.37
N GLU A 292 50.05 -25.58 22.67
CA GLU A 292 50.14 -24.55 21.63
C GLU A 292 49.18 -24.83 20.46
N TRP A 293 49.13 -26.07 19.96
CA TRP A 293 48.17 -26.50 18.93
C TRP A 293 46.71 -26.40 19.40
N SER A 294 46.45 -26.63 20.68
CA SER A 294 45.11 -26.54 21.26
C SER A 294 44.69 -25.08 21.49
N GLU A 295 45.63 -24.21 21.88
CA GLU A 295 45.41 -22.78 22.03
C GLU A 295 45.20 -22.10 20.68
N LYS A 296 46.01 -22.46 19.67
CA LYS A 296 45.87 -21.98 18.29
C LYS A 296 44.52 -22.35 17.69
N ARG A 297 44.02 -23.57 17.93
CA ARG A 297 42.63 -23.96 17.55
C ARG A 297 41.57 -23.14 18.27
N LYS A 298 41.70 -22.91 19.59
CA LYS A 298 40.74 -22.09 20.34
C LYS A 298 40.71 -20.64 19.85
N ARG A 299 41.87 -20.05 19.51
CA ARG A 299 41.96 -18.70 18.95
C ARG A 299 41.39 -18.61 17.54
N SER A 300 41.63 -19.61 16.69
CA SER A 300 41.02 -19.69 15.35
C SER A 300 39.49 -19.88 15.39
N SER A 301 38.97 -20.69 16.33
CA SER A 301 37.52 -20.85 16.54
C SER A 301 36.87 -19.62 17.16
N SER A 302 37.59 -18.89 18.03
CA SER A 302 37.13 -17.63 18.61
C SER A 302 37.06 -16.52 17.56
N SER A 303 37.94 -16.49 16.55
CA SER A 303 37.89 -15.45 15.51
C SER A 303 36.64 -15.49 14.59
N SER A 304 35.68 -16.40 14.83
CA SER A 304 34.47 -16.59 14.03
C SER A 304 33.26 -15.69 14.41
N TYR A 305 33.34 -14.81 15.40
CA TYR A 305 32.21 -13.91 15.74
C TYR A 305 32.05 -12.67 14.82
N LYS A 306 32.64 -12.69 13.62
CA LYS A 306 32.38 -11.71 12.55
C LYS A 306 32.20 -12.38 11.17
N ALA A 307 31.30 -13.36 11.09
CA ALA A 307 30.78 -13.81 9.79
C ALA A 307 29.25 -13.81 9.85
N LYS A 308 28.65 -12.63 9.73
CA LYS A 308 27.20 -12.50 9.51
C LYS A 308 26.90 -12.85 8.04
N TYR A 309 25.97 -13.78 7.86
CA TYR A 309 25.29 -14.18 6.63
C TYR A 309 26.10 -14.99 5.60
N LYS A 310 25.98 -16.31 5.66
CA LYS A 310 25.87 -17.15 4.45
C LYS A 310 24.76 -18.17 4.64
N ASN A 311 23.74 -18.09 3.78
CA ASN A 311 22.69 -19.08 3.63
C ASN A 311 23.32 -20.43 3.28
N ARG A 312 22.96 -21.47 4.04
CA ARG A 312 23.19 -22.86 3.66
C ARG A 312 21.81 -23.50 3.46
N ARG A 313 21.33 -23.47 2.23
CA ARG A 313 20.35 -24.43 1.74
C ARG A 313 21.10 -25.44 0.87
N GLU A 314 20.61 -26.68 0.97
CA GLU A 314 20.99 -27.87 0.20
C GLU A 314 22.33 -28.49 0.65
N THR A 315 22.45 -29.77 1.00
CA THR A 315 21.65 -30.98 0.73
C THR A 315 21.91 -31.98 1.86
N LEU A 316 20.89 -32.66 2.38
CA LEU A 316 20.94 -34.07 2.82
C LEU A 316 19.54 -34.45 3.30
N LEU A 317 18.85 -35.27 2.50
CA LEU A 317 17.78 -36.14 3.00
C LEU A 317 18.33 -36.91 4.20
N MET A 318 17.71 -36.76 5.36
CA MET A 318 17.89 -37.71 6.47
C MET A 318 16.50 -38.10 6.95
N ASP A 319 16.29 -39.41 6.88
CA ASP A 319 15.06 -40.14 7.04
C ASP A 319 14.45 -39.98 8.44
N VAL A 320 13.13 -40.10 8.51
CA VAL A 320 12.39 -40.14 9.78
C VAL A 320 12.65 -41.50 10.41
N ASN A 321 13.17 -41.49 11.65
CA ASN A 321 13.56 -42.64 12.49
C ASN A 321 14.88 -43.33 12.14
N GLY A 322 15.92 -42.98 12.89
CA GLY A 322 17.21 -43.67 12.91
C GLY A 322 17.90 -43.50 14.25
N LEU A 323 17.31 -44.06 15.30
CA LEU A 323 17.98 -44.32 16.58
C LEU A 323 19.10 -45.35 16.32
N ASN A 324 20.36 -45.02 16.58
CA ASN A 324 21.30 -46.06 16.99
C ASN A 324 22.32 -45.57 18.02
N LEU A 325 22.39 -46.35 19.08
CA LEU A 325 23.30 -46.28 20.21
C LEU A 325 24.72 -46.58 19.74
N MET A 326 25.69 -45.78 20.18
CA MET A 326 27.06 -46.28 20.37
C MET A 326 27.26 -46.52 21.87
N MET A 327 27.30 -47.81 22.23
CA MET A 327 27.88 -48.31 23.46
C MET A 327 29.36 -47.91 23.53
N ASN A 328 29.77 -47.30 24.64
CA ASN A 328 31.18 -47.32 25.04
C ASN A 328 31.33 -48.32 26.18
N GLY A 329 32.31 -49.22 26.04
CA GLY A 329 32.68 -50.19 27.06
C GLY A 329 33.13 -49.49 28.33
N ASN A 330 32.26 -49.56 29.35
CA ASN A 330 32.49 -49.51 30.79
C ASN A 330 31.22 -48.90 31.42
N GLY A 331 30.29 -49.77 31.80
CA GLY A 331 28.95 -49.43 32.28
C GLY A 331 28.93 -48.63 33.58
N THR A 332 29.13 -47.32 33.47
CA THR A 332 28.82 -46.34 34.52
C THR A 332 28.22 -45.08 33.90
N SER A 333 26.98 -44.80 34.28
CA SER A 333 26.18 -43.66 33.82
C SER A 333 26.80 -42.34 34.31
N SER A 334 27.45 -41.59 33.43
CA SER A 334 27.86 -40.21 33.73
C SER A 334 26.73 -39.25 33.36
N SER A 335 26.07 -38.73 34.38
CA SER A 335 25.04 -37.71 34.32
C SER A 335 25.61 -36.40 33.76
N VAL A 336 25.34 -36.10 32.49
CA VAL A 336 25.58 -34.77 31.92
C VAL A 336 24.25 -34.26 31.33
N ALA A 337 23.89 -33.06 31.76
CA ALA A 337 22.57 -32.46 31.66
C ALA A 337 21.89 -32.64 30.29
N VAL A 338 20.71 -33.26 30.32
CA VAL A 338 19.73 -33.26 29.23
C VAL A 338 19.36 -31.80 28.95
N LEU A 339 19.94 -31.22 27.89
CA LEU A 339 19.38 -30.02 27.28
C LEU A 339 17.98 -30.38 26.82
N LYS A 340 16.98 -29.76 27.45
CA LYS A 340 15.57 -29.94 27.10
C LYS A 340 15.39 -29.72 25.59
N PRO A 341 14.60 -30.55 24.89
CA PRO A 341 14.27 -30.32 23.49
C PRO A 341 13.76 -28.89 23.31
N THR A 342 14.33 -28.14 22.37
CA THR A 342 13.84 -26.81 22.04
C THR A 342 12.43 -26.95 21.50
N MET A 343 11.48 -26.35 22.22
CA MET A 343 10.06 -26.38 21.87
C MET A 343 9.86 -25.96 20.41
N SER A 344 9.06 -26.73 19.67
CA SER A 344 8.64 -26.36 18.32
C SER A 344 7.94 -25.01 18.35
N ILE A 345 8.10 -24.22 17.28
CA ILE A 345 7.40 -22.94 17.11
C ILE A 345 5.89 -23.06 17.37
N GLY A 346 5.27 -24.17 16.95
CA GLY A 346 3.86 -24.44 17.25
C GLY A 346 3.58 -24.62 18.75
N GLN A 347 4.51 -25.22 19.49
CA GLN A 347 4.38 -25.43 20.94
C GLN A 347 4.68 -24.16 21.76
N ILE A 348 5.52 -23.26 21.24
CA ILE A 348 5.77 -21.95 21.85
C ILE A 348 4.53 -21.07 21.73
N LEU A 349 3.88 -21.08 20.56
CA LEU A 349 2.69 -20.27 20.31
C LEU A 349 1.48 -20.78 21.08
N SER A 350 1.29 -22.09 21.22
CA SER A 350 0.20 -22.66 22.02
C SER A 350 0.36 -22.38 23.52
N ARG A 351 1.58 -22.42 24.06
CA ARG A 351 1.85 -21.98 25.45
C ARG A 351 1.65 -20.49 25.64
N LYS A 352 2.07 -19.65 24.68
CA LYS A 352 1.86 -18.19 24.78
C LYS A 352 0.39 -17.77 24.72
N LEU A 353 -0.46 -18.58 24.07
CA LEU A 353 -1.90 -18.34 24.06
C LEU A 353 -2.55 -18.69 25.41
N LEU A 354 -1.99 -19.64 26.15
CA LEU A 354 -2.50 -20.09 27.45
C LEU A 354 -1.87 -19.39 28.66
N LEU A 355 -0.69 -18.76 28.52
CA LEU A 355 0.04 -18.09 29.62
C LEU A 355 -0.25 -16.59 29.74
N ALA A 356 -1.16 -16.04 28.94
CA ALA A 356 -1.54 -14.63 29.04
C ALA A 356 -2.25 -14.28 30.36
N ASP A 357 -2.75 -15.27 31.11
CA ASP A 357 -3.48 -15.05 32.36
C ASP A 357 -2.64 -15.22 33.65
N GLU A 358 -1.38 -15.68 33.64
CA GLU A 358 -0.73 -16.08 34.91
C GLU A 358 0.77 -15.74 35.14
N SER A 359 1.49 -15.02 34.28
CA SER A 359 2.93 -14.73 34.54
C SER A 359 3.29 -13.25 34.72
N ALA A 360 2.61 -12.56 35.65
CA ALA A 360 3.01 -11.23 36.12
C ALA A 360 4.10 -11.24 37.20
N MET A 361 4.64 -12.41 37.58
CA MET A 361 5.70 -12.49 38.58
C MET A 361 6.89 -13.30 38.08
N MET A 362 8.08 -12.79 38.39
CA MET A 362 9.42 -13.34 38.19
C MET A 362 10.20 -12.81 36.97
N MET A 363 11.31 -12.14 37.33
CA MET A 363 12.49 -11.76 36.53
C MET A 363 12.58 -10.29 36.06
N ASN A 364 12.90 -9.45 37.04
CA ASN A 364 14.03 -8.50 37.08
C ASN A 364 14.20 -7.48 35.92
N GLY A 365 13.93 -6.22 36.28
CA GLY A 365 14.79 -5.09 35.91
C GLY A 365 14.58 -4.48 34.53
N ARG A 366 13.35 -4.13 34.17
CA ARG A 366 13.10 -3.29 32.97
C ARG A 366 12.08 -2.20 33.31
N VAL A 367 12.56 -0.97 33.47
CA VAL A 367 11.73 0.23 33.54
C VAL A 367 10.96 0.42 32.24
N SER A 368 9.68 0.76 32.33
CA SER A 368 8.83 0.92 31.15
C SER A 368 9.25 2.15 30.36
N LEU A 369 9.19 2.09 29.04
CA LEU A 369 9.52 3.19 28.14
C LEU A 369 8.71 4.47 28.45
N GLY A 370 7.51 4.33 29.02
CA GLY A 370 6.68 5.44 29.48
C GLY A 370 7.27 6.18 30.70
N GLN A 371 8.06 5.51 31.54
CA GLN A 371 8.75 6.13 32.68
C GLN A 371 10.01 6.91 32.27
N ILE A 372 10.63 6.55 31.14
CA ILE A 372 11.81 7.25 30.60
C ILE A 372 11.39 8.52 29.85
N LEU A 373 10.23 8.52 29.20
CA LEU A 373 9.75 9.64 28.39
C LEU A 373 9.00 10.72 29.21
N GLY A 374 8.81 10.52 30.52
CA GLY A 374 8.04 11.41 31.40
C GLY A 374 8.83 12.52 32.11
N LYS A 375 10.11 12.74 31.80
CA LYS A 375 10.92 13.77 32.48
C LYS A 375 11.49 14.77 31.49
N THR A 376 10.70 15.80 31.20
CA THR A 376 11.23 17.11 30.80
C THR A 376 10.94 18.10 31.93
N ASN A 377 12.00 18.73 32.42
CA ASN A 377 12.05 19.67 33.54
C ASN A 377 11.22 20.92 33.28
N TYR A 378 10.56 21.46 34.32
CA TYR A 378 10.55 22.88 34.77
C TYR A 378 10.05 22.84 36.24
N GLY A 379 10.66 23.46 37.25
CA GLY A 379 11.22 24.80 37.28
C GLY A 379 10.13 25.78 37.73
N ASN A 380 10.25 26.30 38.95
CA ASN A 380 9.37 27.31 39.59
C ASN A 380 8.91 28.43 38.64
N GLY A 381 7.68 28.91 38.84
CA GLY A 381 7.22 30.18 38.27
C GLY A 381 5.72 30.38 38.37
N GLU A 382 5.28 31.13 39.38
CA GLU A 382 3.94 31.71 39.49
C GLU A 382 3.70 32.73 38.36
N GLY A 383 2.46 32.82 37.87
CA GLY A 383 2.08 33.87 36.91
C GLY A 383 0.69 33.67 36.33
N LYS A 384 -0.26 34.49 36.80
CA LYS A 384 -1.63 34.63 36.29
C LYS A 384 -1.62 35.19 34.86
N GLU A 385 -2.48 34.68 33.97
CA GLU A 385 -3.60 35.43 33.37
C GLU A 385 -4.20 34.76 32.11
N LYS A 386 -5.53 34.63 32.15
CA LYS A 386 -6.54 34.93 31.12
C LYS A 386 -6.43 34.34 29.70
N GLU A 387 -7.45 33.52 29.47
CA GLU A 387 -8.48 33.63 28.42
C GLU A 387 -8.38 32.89 27.08
N LYS A 388 -9.56 32.32 26.78
CA LYS A 388 -10.23 32.14 25.48
C LYS A 388 -10.04 30.83 24.71
N ARG A 389 -11.12 30.05 24.82
CA ARG A 389 -11.66 29.03 23.93
C ARG A 389 -11.56 29.41 22.44
N PHE A 390 -11.18 28.45 21.58
CA PHE A 390 -12.00 28.07 20.42
C PHE A 390 -11.62 26.70 19.82
N ASN A 391 -12.59 26.14 19.10
CA ASN A 391 -12.75 24.76 18.61
C ASN A 391 -11.75 24.27 17.55
N GLY A 392 -11.56 22.95 17.51
CA GLY A 392 -10.95 22.25 16.37
C GLY A 392 -11.24 20.75 16.36
N LYS A 393 -12.40 20.35 15.81
CA LYS A 393 -12.75 18.95 15.51
C LYS A 393 -11.75 18.38 14.48
N ARG A 394 -11.09 17.26 14.78
CA ARG A 394 -10.52 16.39 13.73
C ARG A 394 -10.88 14.92 13.97
N LYS A 395 -11.80 14.45 13.13
CA LYS A 395 -12.12 13.05 12.83
C LYS A 395 -10.83 12.28 12.52
N ARG A 396 -10.62 11.13 13.13
CA ARG A 396 -9.69 10.10 12.64
C ARG A 396 -10.53 8.96 12.09
N PHE A 397 -10.47 8.82 10.77
CA PHE A 397 -11.14 7.79 9.99
C PHE A 397 -10.56 6.41 10.33
N GLY A 398 -11.45 5.44 10.52
CA GLY A 398 -11.11 4.03 10.62
C GLY A 398 -10.59 3.50 9.29
N LEU A 399 -9.52 2.71 9.35
CA LEU A 399 -9.02 1.98 8.19
C LEU A 399 -9.95 0.80 7.93
N ALA A 400 -10.68 0.91 6.82
CA ALA A 400 -11.56 -0.10 6.31
C ALA A 400 -10.78 -1.36 5.89
N LYS A 401 -11.42 -2.47 6.21
CA LYS A 401 -11.11 -3.86 5.87
C LYS A 401 -11.10 -4.03 4.34
N LEU A 402 -9.93 -4.26 3.74
CA LEU A 402 -9.83 -4.67 2.34
C LEU A 402 -9.99 -6.19 2.24
N SER A 403 -11.20 -6.65 1.92
CA SER A 403 -11.45 -8.01 1.47
C SER A 403 -11.14 -8.10 -0.02
N VAL A 404 -10.21 -8.99 -0.39
CA VAL A 404 -9.93 -9.38 -1.78
C VAL A 404 -11.07 -10.26 -2.28
N MET A 405 -11.82 -9.77 -3.27
CA MET A 405 -12.81 -10.53 -4.03
C MET A 405 -12.11 -11.30 -5.16
N LEU A 406 -12.17 -12.63 -5.11
CA LEU A 406 -11.86 -13.51 -6.24
C LEU A 406 -13.15 -13.76 -7.02
N ASN A 407 -13.25 -13.22 -8.24
CA ASN A 407 -14.26 -13.62 -9.21
C ASN A 407 -13.86 -14.95 -9.84
N LYS A 408 -14.69 -15.99 -9.66
CA LYS A 408 -14.69 -17.17 -10.53
C LYS A 408 -16.02 -17.24 -11.26
N GLU A 409 -15.88 -17.07 -12.56
CA GLU A 409 -16.90 -17.02 -13.60
C GLU A 409 -17.65 -18.36 -13.72
N SER A 410 -18.97 -18.25 -13.86
CA SER A 410 -19.88 -19.37 -14.06
C SER A 410 -19.92 -19.79 -15.53
N LYS A 411 -19.73 -21.08 -15.81
CA LYS A 411 -20.20 -21.71 -17.05
C LYS A 411 -20.89 -23.02 -16.73
N ASN A 412 -22.22 -22.99 -16.83
CA ASN A 412 -23.09 -24.14 -16.74
C ASN A 412 -23.67 -24.38 -18.16
N LYS A 413 -23.32 -25.49 -18.83
CA LYS A 413 -24.07 -26.03 -19.99
C LYS A 413 -23.97 -27.56 -20.06
N ASN A 414 -25.04 -28.20 -19.60
CA ASN A 414 -25.73 -29.37 -20.13
C ASN A 414 -25.00 -30.52 -20.86
N LYS A 415 -25.11 -31.70 -20.23
CA LYS A 415 -25.44 -33.04 -20.77
C LYS A 415 -25.67 -33.15 -22.30
N LYS A 416 -24.94 -34.05 -22.99
CA LYS A 416 -25.43 -35.36 -23.51
C LYS A 416 -24.45 -36.01 -24.52
N LYS A 417 -24.37 -37.34 -24.38
CA LYS A 417 -24.13 -38.41 -25.37
C LYS A 417 -22.71 -38.81 -25.79
N LYS A 418 -22.38 -40.04 -25.39
CA LYS A 418 -21.57 -41.05 -26.10
C LYS A 418 -21.78 -41.01 -27.62
N ILE A 419 -20.70 -41.19 -28.37
CA ILE A 419 -20.60 -42.04 -29.57
C ILE A 419 -19.11 -42.42 -29.67
N ALA A 420 -18.83 -43.71 -29.65
CA ALA A 420 -17.57 -44.28 -30.11
C ALA A 420 -17.50 -44.16 -31.64
N LEU A 421 -16.31 -44.05 -32.23
CA LEU A 421 -15.94 -44.70 -33.49
C LEU A 421 -14.45 -44.48 -33.79
N ASN A 422 -13.79 -45.57 -34.15
CA ASN A 422 -12.41 -45.70 -34.64
C ASN A 422 -12.11 -44.78 -35.82
N LEU A 423 -10.81 -44.47 -36.07
CA LEU A 423 -10.12 -44.81 -37.33
C LEU A 423 -8.67 -44.30 -37.38
N LYS A 424 -7.79 -45.25 -37.75
CA LYS A 424 -6.39 -45.18 -38.23
C LYS A 424 -5.27 -44.89 -37.24
#